data_AF-A0A1J3E582-F1
#
_entry.id   AF-A0A1J3E582-F1
#
_cell.length_a   1.000
_cell.length_b   1.000
_cell.length_c   1.000
_cell.angle_alpha   90.00
_cell.angle_beta   90.00
_cell.angle_gamma   90.00
#
_symmetry.space_group_name_H-M   'P 1'
#
loop_
_entity.id
_entity.type
_entity.pdbx_description
1 polymer ?
#
loop_
_entity_poly.entity_id
_entity_poly.type
_entity_poly.pdbx_seq_one_letter_code
_entity_poly.pdbx_strand_id
1 'polypeptide(L)'
;LGLDEFKSRASNTKNKSLSAQVSGVTHRMEPGGKEYNYASASKGAKVLSSNKEAKGAASILSRDNDKYLRNPCSAEGKFVVIELSEETLVNTIKIANFEHYSSNLKEFELQGTLVYPTDTWVHMGNITAANVKHEQNFTLVDPKWVRYLKLNFLSHYGSEFYCTLSLVEVYGVDAVERMLEDLISVEDNKKIFNTREGDSEQKEKPVKQQTESSEGDDDGANKSTQREKERDASPEKVVARAEASMAKNSNKLSDPVEEVRRHQPGSRMPGDTVLKILMQKLRSLDLNLSVLERYVEELNTRYRNIFKEMDRETGVREKAIVGLRLDVEGVKERQERMVSEAEEMKEWRKRVETEMVRAEKEKEEISDKVEEVWQRLEWMEKKGLMVFTVCLGFGTIAVIAVLVGMGTGRGEKTGGGAWLLLLISSTFVMFVLS
;
A
#
# COMPACT_ATOMS: atom_id res chain seq x y z
N LEU A 1 -22.63 -7.37 -17.44
CA LEU A 1 -21.42 -7.10 -16.63
C LEU A 1 -20.48 -8.26 -16.87
N GLY A 2 -19.46 -8.02 -17.69
CA GLY A 2 -18.82 -9.02 -18.55
C GLY A 2 -17.58 -9.68 -17.95
N LEU A 3 -17.32 -10.88 -18.45
CA LEU A 3 -16.23 -11.81 -18.12
C LEU A 3 -14.80 -11.25 -18.29
N ASP A 4 -14.64 -10.01 -18.76
CA ASP A 4 -13.34 -9.37 -19.05
C ASP A 4 -12.61 -8.88 -17.80
N GLU A 5 -13.31 -8.73 -16.67
CA GLU A 5 -12.70 -8.26 -15.41
C GLU A 5 -11.91 -9.36 -14.69
N PHE A 6 -12.13 -10.64 -15.02
CA PHE A 6 -11.38 -11.76 -14.46
C PHE A 6 -10.07 -12.07 -15.18
N LYS A 7 -9.84 -11.52 -16.38
CA LYS A 7 -8.62 -11.75 -17.16
C LYS A 7 -7.47 -10.80 -16.78
N SER A 8 -7.78 -9.61 -16.25
CA SER A 8 -6.79 -8.65 -15.77
C SER A 8 -6.11 -9.10 -14.47
N ARG A 9 -6.82 -9.86 -13.61
CA ARG A 9 -6.28 -10.35 -12.34
C ARG A 9 -5.40 -11.59 -12.48
N ALA A 10 -5.64 -12.42 -13.50
CA ALA A 10 -4.79 -13.59 -13.80
C ALA A 10 -3.45 -13.22 -14.47
N SER A 11 -3.37 -12.05 -15.10
CA SER A 11 -2.15 -11.56 -15.74
C SER A 11 -1.16 -10.95 -14.74
N ASN A 12 -1.63 -10.48 -13.58
CA ASN A 12 -0.78 -9.89 -12.54
C ASN A 12 -0.10 -10.93 -11.63
N THR A 13 -0.61 -12.18 -11.61
CA THR A 13 -0.01 -13.27 -10.83
C THR A 13 1.15 -13.95 -11.55
N LYS A 14 1.21 -13.88 -12.89
CA LYS A 14 2.31 -14.47 -13.68
C LYS A 14 3.59 -13.62 -13.71
N ASN A 15 3.53 -12.34 -13.35
CA ASN A 15 4.74 -11.51 -13.20
C ASN A 15 5.40 -11.65 -11.83
N LYS A 16 4.74 -12.31 -10.86
CA LYS A 16 5.28 -12.53 -9.51
C LYS A 16 6.17 -13.77 -9.40
N SER A 17 6.21 -14.65 -10.42
CA SER A 17 7.08 -15.84 -10.42
C SER A 17 8.37 -15.68 -11.23
N LEU A 18 8.62 -14.49 -11.80
CA LEU A 18 9.87 -14.16 -12.50
C LEU A 18 10.78 -13.22 -11.69
N SER A 19 10.28 -12.62 -10.60
CA SER A 19 11.08 -11.80 -9.68
C SER A 19 11.88 -12.63 -8.65
N ALA A 20 11.72 -13.95 -8.65
CA ALA A 20 12.39 -14.85 -7.69
C ALA A 20 13.75 -15.34 -8.18
N GLN A 21 14.25 -14.84 -9.32
CA GLN A 21 15.44 -15.42 -9.96
C GLN A 21 16.57 -14.45 -10.30
N VAL A 22 16.57 -13.23 -9.73
CA VAL A 22 17.72 -12.33 -9.80
C VAL A 22 17.96 -11.67 -8.45
N SER A 23 19.03 -12.13 -7.80
CA SER A 23 19.77 -11.53 -6.67
C SER A 23 18.99 -11.32 -5.36
N GLY A 24 19.50 -11.86 -4.25
CA GLY A 24 18.92 -11.77 -2.90
C GLY A 24 18.94 -10.37 -2.28
N VAL A 25 18.45 -9.37 -3.00
CA VAL A 25 18.35 -7.97 -2.60
C VAL A 25 16.90 -7.70 -2.19
N THR A 26 16.67 -7.53 -0.89
CA THR A 26 15.38 -7.17 -0.30
C THR A 26 15.18 -5.67 -0.35
N HIS A 27 14.18 -5.17 -1.08
CA HIS A 27 13.91 -3.74 -1.16
C HIS A 27 13.50 -3.15 0.20
N ARG A 28 14.00 -1.96 0.51
CA ARG A 28 13.59 -1.20 1.69
C ARG A 28 12.07 -0.95 1.67
N MET A 29 11.41 -1.16 2.79
CA MET A 29 9.96 -0.96 2.94
C MET A 29 9.66 0.28 3.78
N GLU A 30 8.60 1.00 3.42
CA GLU A 30 8.02 2.06 4.24
C GLU A 30 7.16 1.46 5.38
N PRO A 31 6.89 2.23 6.46
CA PRO A 31 5.98 1.79 7.53
C PRO A 31 4.58 1.37 7.04
N GLY A 32 4.14 1.83 5.87
CA GLY A 32 2.89 1.44 5.22
C GLY A 32 2.97 0.16 4.37
N GLY A 33 4.09 -0.57 4.40
CA GLY A 33 4.28 -1.83 3.66
C GLY A 33 4.49 -1.67 2.15
N LYS A 34 4.75 -0.44 1.67
CA LYS A 34 5.10 -0.15 0.27
C LYS A 34 6.62 -0.05 0.12
N GLU A 35 7.14 -0.42 -1.04
CA GLU A 35 8.56 -0.29 -1.35
C GLU A 35 9.00 1.18 -1.35
N TYR A 36 10.16 1.45 -0.76
CA TYR A 36 10.71 2.79 -0.68
C TYR A 36 11.26 3.23 -2.04
N ASN A 37 10.54 4.13 -2.71
CA ASN A 37 11.00 4.76 -3.95
C ASN A 37 12.10 5.83 -3.69
N TYR A 38 13.35 5.55 -4.04
CA TYR A 38 14.50 6.46 -3.91
C TYR A 38 14.52 7.61 -4.92
N ALA A 39 13.69 7.55 -5.96
CA ALA A 39 13.53 8.62 -6.96
C ALA A 39 12.38 9.58 -6.63
N SER A 40 11.71 9.45 -5.48
CA SER A 40 10.58 10.33 -5.14
C SER A 40 11.04 11.75 -4.78
N ALA A 41 10.43 12.75 -5.40
CA ALA A 41 10.69 14.16 -5.09
C ALA A 41 10.35 14.50 -3.62
N SER A 42 9.29 13.91 -3.06
CA SER A 42 8.90 14.10 -1.66
C SER A 42 9.91 13.55 -0.65
N LYS A 43 10.82 12.68 -1.10
CA LYS A 43 11.88 12.07 -0.31
C LYS A 43 13.25 12.68 -0.57
N GLY A 44 13.31 13.76 -1.34
CA GLY A 44 14.53 14.52 -1.58
C GLY A 44 15.22 14.24 -2.92
N ALA A 45 14.68 13.35 -3.76
CA ALA A 45 15.20 13.15 -5.11
C ALA A 45 14.95 14.37 -6.01
N LYS A 46 15.84 14.64 -6.97
CA LYS A 46 15.78 15.83 -7.83
C LYS A 46 16.22 15.52 -9.25
N VAL A 47 15.68 16.23 -10.22
CA VAL A 47 16.24 16.24 -11.59
C VAL A 47 17.31 17.30 -11.67
N LEU A 48 18.52 16.90 -12.05
CA LEU A 48 19.68 17.79 -12.16
C LEU A 48 19.83 18.40 -13.55
N SER A 49 19.61 17.60 -14.59
CA SER A 49 19.73 18.05 -15.98
C SER A 49 18.88 17.20 -16.92
N SER A 50 18.57 17.78 -18.07
CA SER A 50 17.86 17.14 -19.19
C SER A 50 18.30 17.78 -20.49
N ASN A 51 17.98 17.15 -21.63
CA ASN A 51 18.17 17.81 -22.92
C ASN A 51 17.33 19.10 -23.02
N LYS A 52 17.75 20.03 -23.89
CA LYS A 52 17.23 21.40 -23.96
C LYS A 52 15.75 21.47 -24.35
N GLU A 53 15.29 20.53 -25.16
CA GLU A 53 13.92 20.45 -25.69
C GLU A 53 12.94 19.83 -24.68
N ALA A 54 13.46 19.19 -23.64
CA ALA A 54 12.68 18.52 -22.61
C ALA A 54 12.02 19.54 -21.68
N LYS A 55 10.72 19.37 -21.42
CA LYS A 55 9.96 20.19 -20.45
C LYS A 55 9.29 19.30 -19.42
N GLY A 56 9.19 19.77 -18.18
CA GLY A 56 8.53 19.02 -17.10
C GLY A 56 9.34 17.83 -16.57
N ALA A 57 10.66 17.82 -16.76
CA ALA A 57 11.50 16.68 -16.35
C ALA A 57 11.37 16.33 -14.86
N ALA A 58 11.26 17.33 -13.98
CA ALA A 58 11.07 17.12 -12.54
C ALA A 58 9.75 16.39 -12.19
N SER A 59 8.73 16.45 -13.06
CA SER A 59 7.42 15.86 -12.80
C SER A 59 7.46 14.32 -12.75
N ILE A 60 8.44 13.69 -13.39
CA ILE A 60 8.58 12.22 -13.41
C ILE A 60 8.88 11.62 -12.04
N LEU A 61 9.33 12.44 -11.09
CA LEU A 61 9.67 12.04 -9.72
C LEU A 61 8.47 12.12 -8.76
N SER A 62 7.29 12.47 -9.27
CA SER A 62 6.04 12.62 -8.51
C SER A 62 4.91 11.87 -9.19
N ARG A 63 3.98 11.30 -8.41
CA ARG A 63 2.84 10.56 -8.91
C ARG A 63 1.65 11.49 -9.23
N ASP A 64 1.89 12.49 -10.08
CA ASP A 64 0.89 13.44 -10.56
C ASP A 64 0.44 13.00 -11.97
N ASN A 65 -0.85 12.74 -12.15
CA ASN A 65 -1.38 12.24 -13.43
C ASN A 65 -1.43 13.33 -14.51
N ASP A 66 -1.45 14.60 -14.12
CA ASP A 66 -1.60 15.73 -15.04
C ASP A 66 -0.23 16.32 -15.45
N LYS A 67 0.87 15.87 -14.83
CA LYS A 67 2.22 16.36 -15.10
C LYS A 67 3.14 15.24 -15.55
N TYR A 68 3.94 15.53 -16.56
CA TYR A 68 4.86 14.57 -17.15
C TYR A 68 6.02 15.28 -17.85
N LEU A 69 7.09 14.53 -18.08
CA LEU A 69 8.14 14.94 -19.00
C LEU A 69 7.59 14.89 -20.42
N ARG A 70 7.77 15.98 -21.17
CA ARG A 70 7.45 16.07 -22.58
C ARG A 70 8.67 16.45 -23.38
N ASN A 71 8.99 15.66 -24.40
CA ASN A 71 10.15 15.86 -25.26
C ASN A 71 9.76 15.60 -26.73
N PRO A 72 10.10 16.47 -27.70
CA PRO A 72 9.91 16.16 -29.10
C PRO A 72 10.58 14.83 -29.46
N CYS A 73 9.85 13.91 -30.08
CA CYS A 73 10.39 12.60 -30.42
C CYS A 73 11.55 12.67 -31.42
N SER A 74 11.55 13.70 -32.29
CA SER A 74 12.61 14.00 -33.26
C SER A 74 13.88 14.59 -32.65
N ALA A 75 13.89 14.98 -31.37
CA ALA A 75 15.08 15.49 -30.71
C ALA A 75 16.14 14.39 -30.58
N GLU A 76 17.39 14.74 -30.85
CA GLU A 76 18.56 13.89 -30.64
C GLU A 76 19.07 14.01 -29.20
N GLY A 77 19.74 12.97 -28.69
CA GLY A 77 20.36 13.01 -27.37
C GLY A 77 19.35 13.28 -26.24
N LYS A 78 18.21 12.61 -26.25
CA LYS A 78 17.17 12.76 -25.22
C LYS A 78 17.63 12.10 -23.93
N PHE A 79 17.75 12.86 -22.84
CA PHE A 79 18.16 12.31 -21.55
C PHE A 79 17.56 13.05 -20.36
N VAL A 80 17.55 12.39 -19.21
CA VAL A 80 17.29 12.99 -17.90
C VAL A 80 18.29 12.44 -16.88
N VAL A 81 18.86 13.33 -16.08
CA VAL A 81 19.73 12.99 -14.93
C VAL A 81 18.98 13.24 -13.63
N ILE A 82 18.89 12.21 -12.80
CA ILE A 82 18.18 12.17 -11.53
C ILE A 82 19.19 11.98 -10.40
N GLU A 83 19.15 12.84 -9.39
CA GLU A 83 19.74 12.61 -8.08
C GLU A 83 18.75 11.84 -7.21
N LEU A 84 19.16 10.67 -6.72
CA LEU A 84 18.39 9.86 -5.79
C LEU A 84 18.41 10.48 -4.39
N SER A 85 17.43 10.12 -3.56
CA SER A 85 17.35 10.61 -2.17
C SER A 85 18.54 10.17 -1.32
N GLU A 86 19.06 8.98 -1.56
CA GLU A 86 20.15 8.32 -0.82
C GLU A 86 21.12 7.63 -1.80
N GLU A 87 22.31 7.23 -1.35
CA GLU A 87 23.16 6.31 -2.13
C GLU A 87 22.50 4.93 -2.11
N THR A 88 22.20 4.39 -3.28
CA THR A 88 21.34 3.20 -3.40
C THR A 88 21.99 2.15 -4.30
N LEU A 89 21.96 0.89 -3.85
CA LEU A 89 22.16 -0.26 -4.71
C LEU A 89 20.90 -0.46 -5.53
N VAL A 90 20.88 0.12 -6.73
CA VAL A 90 19.68 0.11 -7.57
C VAL A 90 19.46 -1.29 -8.13
N ASN A 91 18.33 -1.89 -7.77
CA ASN A 91 17.95 -3.23 -8.19
C ASN A 91 16.82 -3.20 -9.22
N THR A 92 15.78 -2.40 -8.97
CA THR A 92 14.61 -2.34 -9.84
C THR A 92 14.28 -0.90 -10.19
N ILE A 93 14.04 -0.64 -11.48
CA ILE A 93 13.50 0.63 -11.97
C ILE A 93 12.08 0.40 -12.49
N LYS A 94 11.17 1.30 -12.13
CA LYS A 94 9.81 1.32 -12.67
C LYS A 94 9.63 2.59 -13.47
N ILE A 95 9.02 2.46 -14.64
CA ILE A 95 8.62 3.59 -15.47
C ILE A 95 7.15 3.48 -15.85
N ALA A 96 6.51 4.62 -16.11
CA ALA A 96 5.16 4.66 -16.66
C ALA A 96 4.97 5.87 -17.59
N ASN A 97 4.11 5.70 -18.58
CA ASN A 97 3.58 6.79 -19.38
C ASN A 97 2.06 6.69 -19.37
N PHE A 98 1.39 7.70 -18.82
CA PHE A 98 -0.08 7.76 -18.72
C PHE A 98 -0.70 8.67 -19.79
N GLU A 99 0.11 9.42 -20.54
CA GLU A 99 -0.40 10.31 -21.59
C GLU A 99 -0.92 9.49 -22.78
N HIS A 100 -2.19 9.67 -23.12
CA HIS A 100 -2.89 8.91 -24.15
C HIS A 100 -2.54 9.36 -25.58
N TYR A 101 -2.20 10.63 -25.78
CA TYR A 101 -1.92 11.21 -27.10
C TYR A 101 -0.42 11.49 -27.31
N SER A 102 0.41 10.54 -26.89
CA SER A 102 1.86 10.60 -27.07
C SER A 102 2.46 9.24 -27.45
N SER A 103 3.67 9.33 -28.01
CA SER A 103 4.54 8.21 -28.31
C SER A 103 5.14 7.63 -27.03
N ASN A 104 5.16 6.30 -26.92
CA ASN A 104 5.70 5.60 -25.77
C ASN A 104 7.20 5.36 -25.92
N LEU A 105 7.93 5.36 -24.80
CA LEU A 105 9.34 4.96 -24.77
C LEU A 105 9.50 3.50 -25.21
N LYS A 106 10.48 3.21 -26.08
CA LYS A 106 10.82 1.86 -26.54
C LYS A 106 12.11 1.39 -25.89
N GLU A 107 13.26 1.84 -26.36
CA GLU A 107 14.55 1.48 -25.78
C GLU A 107 15.12 2.67 -25.02
N PHE A 108 15.63 2.40 -23.82
CA PHE A 108 16.40 3.36 -23.06
C PHE A 108 17.62 2.70 -22.43
N GLU A 109 18.69 3.47 -22.32
CA GLU A 109 19.91 3.09 -21.64
C GLU A 109 19.92 3.70 -20.24
N LEU A 110 20.23 2.86 -19.25
CA LEU A 110 20.41 3.26 -17.86
C LEU A 110 21.89 3.34 -17.53
N GLN A 111 22.31 4.49 -17.04
CA GLN A 111 23.67 4.74 -16.57
C GLN A 111 23.64 5.32 -15.16
N GLY A 112 24.72 5.18 -14.40
CA GLY A 112 24.81 5.75 -13.06
C GLY A 112 26.22 6.08 -12.60
N THR A 113 26.28 6.83 -11.49
CA THR A 113 27.52 7.31 -10.86
C THR A 113 27.25 7.64 -9.39
N LEU A 114 28.30 7.65 -8.57
CA LEU A 114 28.26 8.12 -7.17
C LEU A 114 28.53 9.63 -7.05
N VAL A 115 29.19 10.24 -8.05
CA VAL A 115 29.61 11.65 -8.03
C VAL A 115 29.05 12.38 -9.25
N TYR A 116 28.54 13.59 -9.03
CA TYR A 116 28.06 14.50 -10.08
C TYR A 116 28.61 15.91 -9.83
N PRO A 117 29.03 16.66 -10.87
CA PRO A 117 29.09 16.26 -12.28
C PRO A 117 30.19 15.22 -12.56
N THR A 118 30.00 14.40 -13.59
CA THR A 118 30.98 13.42 -14.06
C THR A 118 30.94 13.29 -15.58
N ASP A 119 32.11 13.04 -16.17
CA ASP A 119 32.25 12.72 -17.60
C ASP A 119 32.13 11.21 -17.85
N THR A 120 32.45 10.40 -16.84
CA THR A 120 32.43 8.93 -16.93
C THR A 120 31.21 8.38 -16.22
N TRP A 121 30.32 7.76 -16.98
CA TRP A 121 29.10 7.12 -16.50
C TRP A 121 29.26 5.60 -16.54
N VAL A 122 28.80 4.91 -15.49
CA VAL A 122 28.80 3.45 -15.43
C VAL A 122 27.55 2.93 -16.11
N HIS A 123 27.70 2.12 -17.15
CA HIS A 123 26.57 1.47 -17.81
C HIS A 123 25.93 0.42 -16.89
N MET A 124 24.61 0.47 -16.74
CA MET A 124 23.83 -0.45 -15.91
C MET A 124 22.92 -1.37 -16.73
N GLY A 125 22.61 -1.00 -17.97
CA GLY A 125 21.85 -1.85 -18.89
C GLY A 125 21.12 -1.08 -19.97
N ASN A 126 20.75 -1.79 -21.04
CA ASN A 126 19.83 -1.31 -22.07
C ASN A 126 18.51 -2.06 -21.90
N ILE A 127 17.42 -1.31 -21.74
CA ILE A 127 16.11 -1.85 -21.40
C ILE A 127 15.14 -1.53 -22.53
N THR A 128 14.38 -2.54 -22.96
CA THR A 128 13.29 -2.37 -23.93
C THR A 128 11.96 -2.42 -23.19
N ALA A 129 11.26 -1.30 -23.16
CA ALA A 129 9.91 -1.20 -22.63
C ALA A 129 8.88 -1.76 -23.62
N ALA A 130 7.80 -2.32 -23.08
CA ALA A 130 6.64 -2.70 -23.87
C ALA A 130 5.83 -1.45 -24.26
N ASN A 131 5.15 -1.53 -25.40
CA ASN A 131 4.28 -0.46 -25.87
C ASN A 131 2.94 -0.44 -25.11
N VAL A 132 2.98 -0.07 -23.83
CA VAL A 132 1.82 -0.02 -22.93
C VAL A 132 1.81 1.29 -22.15
N LYS A 133 0.61 1.76 -21.77
CA LYS A 133 0.39 3.02 -21.04
C LYS A 133 0.11 2.83 -19.55
N HIS A 134 0.75 1.82 -18.96
CA HIS A 134 0.68 1.53 -17.54
C HIS A 134 2.08 1.35 -16.96
N GLU A 135 2.16 1.19 -15.65
CA GLU A 135 3.41 0.96 -14.91
C GLU A 135 4.12 -0.32 -15.40
N GLN A 136 5.43 -0.24 -15.60
CA GLN A 136 6.29 -1.35 -15.99
C GLN A 136 7.53 -1.39 -15.10
N ASN A 137 7.86 -2.57 -14.59
CA ASN A 137 9.00 -2.79 -13.70
C ASN A 137 10.11 -3.53 -14.44
N PHE A 138 11.35 -3.12 -14.21
CA PHE A 138 12.54 -3.69 -14.81
C PHE A 138 13.57 -3.96 -13.70
N THR A 139 13.80 -5.24 -13.42
CA THR A 139 14.84 -5.68 -12.48
C THR A 139 16.16 -5.84 -13.23
N LEU A 140 17.22 -5.23 -12.69
CA LEU A 140 18.55 -5.22 -13.29
C LEU A 140 19.25 -6.55 -13.01
N VAL A 141 19.99 -7.05 -13.99
CA VAL A 141 20.80 -8.28 -13.85
C VAL A 141 21.98 -8.04 -12.91
N ASP A 142 22.59 -6.84 -13.01
CA ASP A 142 23.75 -6.43 -12.21
C ASP A 142 23.43 -5.13 -11.45
N PRO A 143 22.93 -5.21 -10.20
CA PRO A 143 22.67 -4.03 -9.37
C PRO A 143 23.95 -3.27 -9.04
N LYS A 144 23.92 -1.93 -9.18
CA LYS A 144 25.10 -1.07 -8.92
C LYS A 144 24.79 0.03 -7.92
N TRP A 145 25.80 0.36 -7.11
CA TRP A 145 25.77 1.49 -6.19
C TRP A 145 25.86 2.80 -6.94
N VAL A 146 24.82 3.63 -6.80
CA VAL A 146 24.73 4.91 -7.48
C VAL A 146 24.01 5.93 -6.61
N ARG A 147 24.38 7.20 -6.78
CA ARG A 147 23.68 8.36 -6.22
C ARG A 147 22.93 9.11 -7.31
N TYR A 148 23.47 9.10 -8.53
CA TYR A 148 22.93 9.79 -9.69
C TYR A 148 22.68 8.79 -10.81
N LEU A 149 21.50 8.84 -11.40
CA LEU A 149 21.07 8.04 -12.53
C LEU A 149 20.90 8.91 -13.76
N LYS A 150 21.28 8.40 -14.92
CA LYS A 150 21.05 9.01 -16.22
C LYS A 150 20.28 8.04 -17.09
N LEU A 151 19.10 8.46 -17.53
CA LEU A 151 18.27 7.74 -18.47
C LEU A 151 18.45 8.37 -19.85
N ASN A 152 19.00 7.62 -20.80
CA ASN A 152 19.10 8.03 -22.19
C ASN A 152 17.98 7.37 -22.99
N PHE A 153 17.10 8.16 -23.60
CA PHE A 153 16.00 7.65 -24.41
C PHE A 153 16.46 7.44 -25.85
N LEU A 154 16.59 6.17 -26.24
CA LEU A 154 17.17 5.77 -27.53
C LEU A 154 16.11 5.75 -28.63
N SER A 155 14.98 5.07 -28.39
CA SER A 155 13.91 4.89 -29.38
C SER A 155 12.52 4.97 -28.76
N HIS A 156 11.49 5.11 -29.60
CA HIS A 156 10.09 5.22 -29.18
C HIS A 156 9.15 4.44 -30.10
N TYR A 157 7.95 4.16 -29.62
CA TYR A 157 6.84 3.63 -30.40
C TYR A 157 5.87 4.75 -30.80
N GLY A 158 5.20 4.57 -31.93
CA GLY A 158 4.23 5.53 -32.44
C GLY A 158 4.87 6.60 -33.32
N SER A 159 4.02 7.50 -33.83
CA SER A 159 4.40 8.58 -34.74
C SER A 159 3.93 9.95 -34.23
N GLU A 160 3.61 10.05 -32.94
CA GLU A 160 3.22 11.32 -32.33
C GLU A 160 4.43 12.25 -32.21
N PHE A 161 4.17 13.55 -32.23
CA PHE A 161 5.23 14.56 -32.15
C PHE A 161 6.00 14.52 -30.83
N TYR A 162 5.31 14.22 -29.73
CA TYR A 162 5.89 14.20 -28.39
C TYR A 162 6.02 12.78 -27.85
N CYS A 163 7.17 12.56 -27.22
CA CYS A 163 7.51 11.40 -26.43
C CYS A 163 7.40 11.82 -24.97
N THR A 164 6.60 11.12 -24.18
CA THR A 164 6.35 11.49 -22.79
C THR A 164 6.76 10.38 -21.83
N LEU A 165 7.07 10.79 -20.61
CA LEU A 165 7.32 9.91 -19.47
C LEU A 165 6.64 10.52 -18.25
N SER A 166 5.76 9.77 -17.61
CA SER A 166 4.94 10.27 -16.50
C SER A 166 5.56 9.96 -15.14
N LEU A 167 6.21 8.81 -15.00
CA LEU A 167 6.71 8.34 -13.71
C LEU A 167 8.03 7.58 -13.86
N VAL A 168 8.95 7.82 -12.93
CA VAL A 168 10.14 7.01 -12.67
C VAL A 168 10.20 6.70 -11.18
N GLU A 169 10.22 5.43 -10.82
CA GLU A 169 10.46 4.96 -9.45
C GLU A 169 11.71 4.07 -9.43
N VAL A 170 12.49 4.19 -8.37
CA VAL A 170 13.75 3.44 -8.21
C VAL A 170 13.72 2.73 -6.87
N TYR A 171 13.97 1.42 -6.90
CA TYR A 171 13.95 0.55 -5.74
C TYR A 171 15.28 -0.18 -5.60
N GLY A 172 15.67 -0.39 -4.35
CA GLY A 172 16.96 -0.94 -3.99
C GLY A 172 17.15 -0.98 -2.48
N VAL A 173 18.41 -0.97 -2.08
CA VAL A 173 18.87 -0.98 -0.68
C VAL A 173 19.84 0.18 -0.49
N ASP A 174 19.80 0.83 0.67
CA ASP A 174 20.76 1.88 1.01
C ASP A 174 22.04 1.32 1.65
N ALA A 175 23.12 2.10 1.63
CA ALA A 175 24.43 1.66 2.11
C ALA A 175 24.42 1.26 3.60
N VAL A 176 23.54 1.88 4.40
CA VAL A 176 23.44 1.64 5.84
C VAL A 176 22.76 0.31 6.13
N GLU A 177 21.66 0.01 5.45
CA GLU A 177 20.89 -1.22 5.59
C GLU A 177 21.69 -2.43 5.14
N ARG A 178 22.44 -2.34 4.03
CA ARG A 178 23.33 -3.43 3.60
C ARG A 178 24.48 -3.66 4.58
N MET A 179 25.09 -2.61 5.12
CA MET A 179 26.11 -2.74 6.16
C MET A 179 25.53 -3.39 7.43
N LEU A 180 24.28 -3.07 7.78
CA LEU A 180 23.60 -3.67 8.92
C LEU A 180 23.29 -5.16 8.70
N GLU A 181 22.82 -5.54 7.51
CA GLU A 181 22.62 -6.94 7.12
C GLU A 181 23.94 -7.73 7.10
N ASP A 182 25.03 -7.14 6.61
CA ASP A 182 26.36 -7.77 6.62
C ASP A 182 26.87 -7.97 8.06
N LEU A 183 26.63 -7.03 8.98
CA LEU A 183 27.01 -7.17 10.39
C LEU A 183 26.17 -8.24 11.11
N ILE A 184 24.86 -8.28 10.89
CA ILE A 184 23.96 -9.25 11.53
C ILE A 184 24.18 -10.67 11.00
N SER A 185 24.45 -10.83 9.69
CA SER A 185 24.70 -12.14 9.08
C SER A 185 26.03 -12.77 9.52
N VAL A 186 27.02 -11.98 9.94
CA VAL A 186 28.26 -12.47 10.56
C VAL A 186 28.00 -13.03 11.96
N GLU A 187 27.07 -12.45 12.72
CA GLU A 187 26.69 -12.93 14.06
C GLU A 187 26.01 -14.32 14.02
N ASP A 188 25.17 -14.58 13.01
CA ASP A 188 24.48 -15.86 12.84
C ASP A 188 25.43 -16.98 12.37
N ASN A 189 26.41 -16.65 11.53
CA ASN A 189 27.46 -17.61 11.15
C ASN A 189 28.39 -17.96 12.33
N LYS A 190 28.56 -17.07 13.30
CA LYS A 190 29.35 -17.34 14.52
C LYS A 190 28.63 -18.27 15.50
N LYS A 191 27.30 -18.30 15.49
CA LYS A 191 26.51 -19.29 16.28
C LYS A 191 26.55 -20.71 15.70
N ILE A 192 26.78 -20.86 14.40
CA ILE A 192 26.86 -22.18 13.74
C ILE A 192 28.21 -22.88 14.00
N PHE A 193 29.30 -22.13 14.20
CA PHE A 193 30.62 -22.71 14.50
C PHE A 193 30.84 -23.13 15.96
N ASN A 194 30.03 -22.64 16.90
CA ASN A 194 30.18 -22.97 18.33
C ASN A 194 29.39 -24.20 18.81
N THR A 195 28.75 -24.96 17.92
CA THR A 195 27.92 -26.13 18.30
C THR A 195 28.52 -27.48 17.84
N ARG A 196 29.79 -27.53 17.45
CA ARG A 196 30.47 -28.79 17.10
C ARG A 196 31.91 -28.79 17.60
N GLU A 197 32.08 -29.04 18.89
CA GLU A 197 33.14 -29.93 19.40
C GLU A 197 32.85 -30.23 20.86
N GLY A 198 32.39 -31.46 21.10
CA GLY A 198 32.26 -32.06 22.41
C GLY A 198 33.47 -32.96 22.68
N ASP A 199 34.07 -32.70 23.83
CA ASP A 199 34.58 -33.67 24.81
C ASP A 199 35.97 -34.29 24.64
N SER A 200 36.89 -33.86 25.51
CA SER A 200 37.92 -34.68 26.15
C SER A 200 38.42 -33.97 27.41
N GLU A 201 38.11 -34.55 28.58
CA GLU A 201 38.53 -34.11 29.90
C GLU A 201 40.05 -34.20 30.11
N GLN A 202 40.64 -33.25 30.86
CA GLN A 202 41.54 -33.57 31.98
C GLN A 202 41.73 -32.39 32.96
N LYS A 203 41.80 -32.77 34.24
CA LYS A 203 41.89 -31.98 35.49
C LYS A 203 43.15 -31.10 35.61
N GLU A 204 43.01 -29.91 36.21
CA GLU A 204 43.54 -29.58 37.56
C GLU A 204 43.02 -28.19 38.06
N LYS A 205 42.87 -28.06 39.38
CA LYS A 205 42.34 -26.93 40.20
C LYS A 205 43.53 -26.26 40.96
N PRO A 206 43.34 -25.26 41.86
CA PRO A 206 42.68 -23.93 41.80
C PRO A 206 43.57 -22.84 42.49
N VAL A 207 43.09 -21.60 42.75
CA VAL A 207 43.30 -20.75 43.98
C VAL A 207 42.50 -19.44 43.80
N LYS A 208 41.30 -19.29 44.42
CA LYS A 208 40.91 -18.57 45.68
C LYS A 208 40.71 -17.05 45.54
N GLN A 209 39.45 -16.59 45.66
CA GLN A 209 38.81 -15.94 46.84
C GLN A 209 38.90 -14.39 46.73
N GLN A 210 37.85 -13.60 47.00
CA GLN A 210 36.92 -13.67 48.12
C GLN A 210 35.66 -12.85 47.82
N THR A 211 34.50 -13.40 48.17
CA THR A 211 33.23 -12.69 48.37
C THR A 211 33.13 -12.36 49.85
N GLU A 212 32.69 -11.16 50.22
CA GLU A 212 31.95 -10.95 51.46
C GLU A 212 30.79 -9.99 51.21
N SER A 213 29.61 -10.49 51.57
CA SER A 213 28.30 -9.87 51.65
C SER A 213 28.11 -9.17 53.00
N SER A 214 27.24 -8.16 53.06
CA SER A 214 26.18 -8.06 54.08
C SER A 214 25.18 -6.96 53.76
N GLU A 215 23.91 -7.31 53.97
CA GLU A 215 22.70 -6.49 53.88
C GLU A 215 22.55 -5.54 55.08
N GLY A 216 21.68 -4.54 54.94
CA GLY A 216 21.15 -3.74 56.05
C GLY A 216 20.32 -2.54 55.57
N ASP A 217 19.00 -2.68 55.66
CA ASP A 217 17.97 -1.63 55.59
C ASP A 217 18.26 -0.45 56.54
N ASP A 218 17.86 0.77 56.17
CA ASP A 218 16.72 1.48 56.78
C ASP A 218 16.65 2.98 56.41
N ASP A 219 15.41 3.39 56.16
CA ASP A 219 14.73 4.68 56.23
C ASP A 219 15.30 6.03 55.73
N GLY A 220 14.38 6.76 55.07
CA GLY A 220 13.90 7.99 55.70
C GLY A 220 14.05 9.33 54.97
N ALA A 221 13.12 9.59 54.05
CA ALA A 221 12.35 10.84 53.93
C ALA A 221 13.02 12.23 53.96
N ASN A 222 12.90 12.98 52.86
CA ASN A 222 11.91 14.08 52.68
C ASN A 222 12.23 14.85 51.38
N LYS A 223 11.28 14.98 50.44
CA LYS A 223 10.24 16.03 50.37
C LYS A 223 10.90 17.38 50.06
N SER A 224 10.61 18.12 49.00
CA SER A 224 9.34 18.50 48.36
C SER A 224 9.73 19.46 47.22
N THR A 225 9.20 19.46 45.99
CA THR A 225 7.82 19.75 45.52
C THR A 225 7.83 21.03 44.68
N GLN A 226 7.46 20.87 43.39
CA GLN A 226 6.68 21.81 42.54
C GLN A 226 7.27 23.19 42.20
N ARG A 227 6.94 23.84 41.08
CA ARG A 227 5.88 23.63 40.06
C ARG A 227 6.25 24.40 38.78
N GLU A 228 6.06 23.74 37.65
CA GLU A 228 5.36 24.18 36.42
C GLU A 228 5.23 25.70 36.12
N LYS A 229 5.65 26.14 34.92
CA LYS A 229 4.72 26.29 33.77
C LYS A 229 5.40 26.70 32.45
N GLU A 230 4.88 26.05 31.42
CA GLU A 230 5.00 26.15 29.95
C GLU A 230 5.07 27.56 29.33
N ARG A 231 5.81 27.72 28.21
CA ARG A 231 5.25 27.78 26.83
C ARG A 231 6.31 28.12 25.76
N ASP A 232 6.25 27.32 24.68
CA ASP A 232 6.51 27.58 23.25
C ASP A 232 7.50 28.66 22.76
N ALA A 233 8.52 28.22 22.02
CA ALA A 233 8.85 28.73 20.67
C ALA A 233 9.83 27.79 19.93
N SER A 234 9.56 27.58 18.64
CA SER A 234 10.30 26.77 17.65
C SER A 234 11.81 27.13 17.54
N PRO A 235 12.71 26.16 17.29
CA PRO A 235 14.15 26.36 17.23
C PRO A 235 14.62 26.80 15.83
N GLU A 236 14.18 27.98 15.37
CA GLU A 236 14.74 28.63 14.17
C GLU A 236 15.11 30.09 14.48
N LYS A 237 16.22 30.29 15.22
CA LYS A 237 17.00 31.57 15.23
C LYS A 237 18.27 31.62 16.10
N VAL A 238 18.79 30.50 16.62
CA VAL A 238 19.93 30.56 17.58
C VAL A 238 21.30 30.55 16.90
N VAL A 239 21.41 30.19 15.62
CA VAL A 239 22.72 30.09 14.93
C VAL A 239 23.28 31.46 14.50
N ALA A 240 22.46 32.52 14.43
CA ALA A 240 22.90 33.81 13.90
C ALA A 240 23.49 34.80 14.93
N ARG A 241 23.70 34.41 16.20
CA ARG A 241 24.23 35.33 17.24
C ARG A 241 25.55 34.91 17.88
N ALA A 242 26.14 33.79 17.47
CA ALA A 242 27.44 33.35 18.00
C ALA A 242 28.66 33.90 17.23
N GLU A 243 28.49 34.43 16.02
CA GLU A 243 29.62 34.88 15.18
C GLU A 243 29.96 36.38 15.33
N ALA A 244 29.20 37.15 16.11
CA ALA A 244 29.40 38.61 16.24
C ALA A 244 30.16 39.06 17.51
N SER A 245 30.62 38.14 18.36
CA SER A 245 31.32 38.49 19.62
C SER A 245 32.84 38.25 19.63
N MET A 246 33.44 37.77 18.53
CA MET A 246 34.91 37.57 18.44
C MET A 246 35.66 38.61 17.58
N ALA A 247 35.08 39.80 17.33
CA ALA A 247 35.72 40.83 16.50
C ALA A 247 35.97 42.18 17.21
N LYS A 248 35.94 42.25 18.54
CA LYS A 248 36.28 43.48 19.29
C LYS A 248 37.02 43.18 20.59
N ASN A 249 38.34 43.01 20.51
CA ASN A 249 39.28 43.57 21.50
C ASN A 249 40.72 43.42 21.02
N SER A 250 41.09 44.12 19.96
CA SER A 250 42.49 44.47 19.70
C SER A 250 42.77 45.80 20.39
N ASN A 251 43.40 45.80 21.56
CA ASN A 251 44.46 46.74 21.91
C ASN A 251 45.06 46.51 23.31
N LYS A 252 46.40 46.59 23.32
CA LYS A 252 47.35 46.76 24.44
C LYS A 252 47.61 45.55 25.35
N LEU A 253 48.68 44.83 25.02
CA LEU A 253 49.75 44.63 25.99
C LEU A 253 51.10 44.86 25.31
N SER A 254 51.85 45.81 25.85
CA SER A 254 53.15 46.30 25.40
C SER A 254 54.23 45.24 25.56
N ASP A 255 55.09 45.10 24.56
CA ASP A 255 56.26 44.22 24.55
C ASP A 255 57.50 45.01 25.04
N PRO A 256 58.23 44.57 26.09
CA PRO A 256 59.54 45.13 26.38
C PRO A 256 60.61 44.43 25.52
N VAL A 257 60.96 45.13 24.45
CA VAL A 257 62.30 45.38 23.87
C VAL A 257 63.48 44.54 24.37
N GLU A 258 64.23 44.04 23.37
CA GLU A 258 65.66 43.70 23.34
C GLU A 258 66.26 42.90 24.51
N GLU A 259 66.78 41.71 24.19
CA GLU A 259 68.20 41.49 23.94
C GLU A 259 68.37 40.00 23.52
N VAL A 260 69.54 39.60 23.05
CA VAL A 260 69.89 38.23 22.61
C VAL A 260 69.62 37.94 21.12
N ARG A 261 70.21 38.78 20.26
CA ARG A 261 70.69 38.33 18.95
C ARG A 261 72.22 38.35 18.93
N ARG A 262 72.87 37.45 19.66
CA ARG A 262 74.22 36.92 19.36
C ARG A 262 74.50 35.64 20.17
N HIS A 263 74.25 34.46 19.60
CA HIS A 263 74.97 33.26 20.02
C HIS A 263 75.43 32.47 18.80
N GLN A 264 76.75 32.29 18.73
CA GLN A 264 77.48 31.37 17.87
C GLN A 264 76.99 29.92 18.09
N PRO A 265 77.20 29.01 17.13
CA PRO A 265 76.88 27.60 17.33
C PRO A 265 77.90 26.99 18.30
N GLY A 266 77.51 26.74 19.56
CA GLY A 266 78.37 26.03 20.51
C GLY A 266 78.12 26.15 22.03
N SER A 267 77.20 26.98 22.53
CA SER A 267 76.99 27.10 23.99
C SER A 267 75.86 26.21 24.52
N ARG A 268 76.19 25.30 25.46
CA ARG A 268 75.20 24.58 26.29
C ARG A 268 74.25 25.60 26.94
N MET A 269 72.94 25.43 26.75
CA MET A 269 71.92 26.22 27.44
C MET A 269 72.09 26.09 28.97
N PRO A 270 72.02 27.18 29.75
CA PRO A 270 72.03 27.12 31.21
C PRO A 270 70.83 26.30 31.71
N GLY A 271 71.04 25.41 32.70
CA GLY A 271 70.00 24.51 33.23
C GLY A 271 68.74 25.22 33.73
N ASP A 272 68.89 26.44 34.24
CA ASP A 272 67.77 27.25 34.76
C ASP A 272 66.81 27.72 33.66
N THR A 273 67.31 27.98 32.45
CA THR A 273 66.45 28.35 31.31
C THR A 273 65.64 27.16 30.83
N VAL A 274 66.24 25.96 30.81
CA VAL A 274 65.56 24.71 30.46
C VAL A 274 64.47 24.37 31.48
N LEU A 275 64.77 24.50 32.78
CA LEU A 275 63.79 24.27 33.85
C LEU A 275 62.60 25.23 33.76
N LYS A 276 62.84 26.50 33.43
CA LYS A 276 61.78 27.51 33.26
C LYS A 276 60.87 27.19 32.07
N ILE A 277 61.44 26.75 30.95
CA ILE A 277 60.68 26.29 29.78
C ILE A 277 59.86 25.04 30.13
N LEU A 278 60.45 24.07 30.83
CA LEU A 278 59.75 22.86 31.28
C LEU A 278 58.60 23.18 32.24
N MET A 279 58.81 24.08 33.21
CA MET A 279 57.77 24.58 34.10
C MET A 279 56.62 25.26 33.36
N GLN A 280 56.93 26.08 32.35
CA GLN A 280 55.92 26.74 31.53
C GLN A 280 55.13 25.72 30.69
N LYS A 281 55.79 24.71 30.15
CA LYS A 281 55.14 23.61 29.42
C LYS A 281 54.27 22.75 30.34
N LEU A 282 54.75 22.45 31.55
CA LEU A 282 53.98 21.71 32.56
C LEU A 282 52.68 22.44 32.92
N ARG A 283 52.75 23.76 33.15
CA ARG A 283 51.55 24.57 33.41
C ARG A 283 50.59 24.62 32.22
N SER A 284 51.10 24.68 30.98
CA SER A 284 50.24 24.65 29.80
C SER A 284 49.56 23.29 29.61
N LEU A 285 50.24 22.21 29.96
CA LEU A 285 49.71 20.85 29.87
C LEU A 285 48.63 20.61 30.94
N ASP A 286 48.85 21.11 32.15
CA ASP A 286 47.88 21.08 33.26
C ASP A 286 46.59 21.84 32.91
N LEU A 287 46.73 23.03 32.28
CA LEU A 287 45.59 23.77 31.75
C LEU A 287 44.85 22.97 30.67
N ASN A 288 45.57 22.38 29.71
CA ASN A 288 44.96 21.59 28.65
C ASN A 288 44.25 20.34 29.19
N LEU A 289 44.77 19.71 30.23
CA LEU A 289 44.13 18.58 30.91
C LEU A 289 42.80 19.03 31.55
N SER A 290 42.80 20.17 32.25
CA SER A 290 41.56 20.70 32.86
C SER A 290 40.47 21.04 31.82
N VAL A 291 40.86 21.49 30.64
CA VAL A 291 39.93 21.75 29.52
C VAL A 291 39.39 20.43 28.97
N LEU A 292 40.23 19.40 28.84
CA LEU A 292 39.83 18.08 28.39
C LEU A 292 38.85 17.42 29.38
N GLU A 293 39.13 17.49 30.68
CA GLU A 293 38.25 16.97 31.73
C GLU A 293 36.86 17.61 31.65
N ARG A 294 36.79 18.94 31.57
CA ARG A 294 35.52 19.65 31.44
C ARG A 294 34.77 19.30 30.15
N TYR A 295 35.49 19.10 29.04
CA TYR A 295 34.90 18.66 27.77
C TYR A 295 34.32 17.25 27.87
N VAL A 296 35.03 16.32 28.52
CA VAL A 296 34.56 14.94 28.75
C VAL A 296 33.33 14.93 29.66
N GLU A 297 33.31 15.74 30.71
CA GLU A 297 32.13 15.89 31.58
C GLU A 297 30.92 16.44 30.83
N GLU A 298 31.12 17.46 29.99
CA GLU A 298 30.05 18.03 29.16
C GLU A 298 29.53 17.03 28.13
N LEU A 299 30.41 16.25 27.51
CA LEU A 299 29.98 15.16 26.63
C LEU A 299 29.19 14.10 27.39
N ASN A 300 29.68 13.65 28.54
CA ASN A 300 29.02 12.60 29.32
C ASN A 300 27.64 13.04 29.83
N THR A 301 27.49 14.31 30.19
CA THR A 301 26.19 14.90 30.55
C THR A 301 25.24 15.02 29.36
N ARG A 302 25.73 15.43 28.18
CA ARG A 302 24.94 15.44 26.93
C ARG A 302 24.46 14.04 26.56
N TYR A 303 25.34 13.04 26.54
CA TYR A 303 24.96 11.66 26.24
C TYR A 303 23.92 11.13 27.24
N ARG A 304 24.12 11.38 28.54
CA ARG A 304 23.15 11.00 29.57
C ARG A 304 21.76 11.61 29.33
N ASN A 305 21.69 12.87 28.91
CA ASN A 305 20.42 13.53 28.62
C ASN A 305 19.74 12.95 27.36
N ILE A 306 20.52 12.64 26.31
CA ILE A 306 20.02 12.00 25.09
C ILE A 306 19.45 10.62 25.41
N PHE A 307 20.16 9.79 26.17
CA PHE A 307 19.67 8.47 26.57
C PHE A 307 18.38 8.55 27.39
N LYS A 308 18.29 9.50 28.34
CA LYS A 308 17.06 9.71 29.12
C LYS A 308 15.86 10.09 28.26
N GLU A 309 16.02 10.97 27.28
CA GLU A 309 14.91 11.32 26.39
C GLU A 309 14.54 10.14 25.48
N MET A 310 15.53 9.38 25.02
CA MET A 310 15.31 8.18 24.21
C MET A 310 14.54 7.10 24.99
N ASP A 311 14.88 6.87 26.26
CA ASP A 311 14.15 5.94 27.14
C ASP A 311 12.70 6.42 27.34
N ARG A 312 12.51 7.74 27.50
CA ARG A 312 11.19 8.35 27.65
C ARG A 312 10.34 8.18 26.39
N GLU A 313 10.90 8.46 25.21
CA GLU A 313 10.23 8.23 23.92
C GLU A 313 9.93 6.76 23.68
N THR A 314 10.87 5.88 24.01
CA THR A 314 10.71 4.43 23.85
C THR A 314 9.55 3.92 24.71
N GLY A 315 9.45 4.37 25.97
CA GLY A 315 8.32 4.02 26.84
C GLY A 315 6.97 4.55 26.35
N VAL A 316 6.93 5.72 25.69
CA VAL A 316 5.70 6.24 25.05
C VAL A 316 5.33 5.40 23.83
N ARG A 317 6.30 5.04 22.99
CA ARG A 317 6.08 4.20 21.80
C ARG A 317 5.63 2.78 22.18
N GLU A 318 6.22 2.19 23.22
CA GLU A 318 5.82 0.86 23.71
C GLU A 318 4.35 0.84 24.15
N LYS A 319 3.92 1.85 24.91
CA LYS A 319 2.50 2.00 25.29
C LYS A 319 1.58 2.14 24.08
N ALA A 320 2.00 2.90 23.06
CA ALA A 320 1.23 3.06 21.83
C ALA A 320 1.13 1.74 21.06
N ILE A 321 2.21 0.96 20.98
CA ILE A 321 2.22 -0.37 20.33
C ILE A 321 1.28 -1.33 21.04
N VAL A 322 1.28 -1.35 22.38
CA VAL A 322 0.36 -2.18 23.16
C VAL A 322 -1.09 -1.77 22.91
N GLY A 323 -1.38 -0.47 22.86
CA GLY A 323 -2.72 0.04 22.51
C GLY A 323 -3.17 -0.40 21.11
N LEU A 324 -2.31 -0.23 20.10
CA LEU A 324 -2.60 -0.68 18.73
C LEU A 324 -2.84 -2.19 18.65
N ARG A 325 -2.08 -3.01 19.41
CA ARG A 325 -2.29 -4.46 19.46
C ARG A 325 -3.68 -4.80 20.01
N LEU A 326 -4.12 -4.13 21.07
CA LEU A 326 -5.47 -4.33 21.64
C LEU A 326 -6.55 -3.91 20.64
N ASP A 327 -6.36 -2.79 19.94
CA ASP A 327 -7.31 -2.34 18.92
C ASP A 327 -7.41 -3.34 17.76
N VAL A 328 -6.29 -3.91 17.32
CA VAL A 328 -6.26 -4.93 16.26
C VAL A 328 -6.99 -6.20 16.69
N GLU A 329 -6.79 -6.68 17.93
CA GLU A 329 -7.53 -7.83 18.43
C GLU A 329 -9.04 -7.53 18.51
N GLY A 330 -9.41 -6.33 18.97
CA GLY A 330 -10.81 -5.90 18.99
C GLY A 330 -11.43 -5.76 17.58
N VAL A 331 -10.66 -5.36 16.57
CA VAL A 331 -11.10 -5.36 15.16
C VAL A 331 -11.31 -6.78 14.66
N LYS A 332 -10.39 -7.71 15.00
CA LYS A 332 -10.49 -9.11 14.60
C LYS A 332 -11.74 -9.78 15.17
N GLU A 333 -12.04 -9.59 16.45
CA GLU A 333 -13.28 -10.08 17.06
C GLU A 333 -14.55 -9.52 16.38
N ARG A 334 -14.53 -8.24 15.99
CA ARG A 334 -15.64 -7.63 15.21
C ARG A 334 -15.78 -8.26 13.83
N GLN A 335 -14.67 -8.54 13.16
CA GLN A 335 -14.66 -9.20 11.85
C GLN A 335 -15.20 -10.62 11.94
N GLU A 336 -14.80 -11.40 12.94
CA GLU A 336 -15.29 -12.76 13.17
C GLU A 336 -16.80 -12.78 13.43
N ARG A 337 -17.33 -11.84 14.23
CA ARG A 337 -18.78 -11.68 14.41
C ARG A 337 -19.51 -11.35 13.10
N MET A 338 -18.99 -10.42 12.32
CA MET A 338 -19.59 -10.04 11.03
C MET A 338 -19.60 -11.21 10.04
N VAL A 339 -18.53 -12.02 10.02
CA VAL A 339 -18.47 -13.23 9.19
C VAL A 339 -19.51 -14.26 9.65
N SER A 340 -19.67 -14.46 10.96
CA SER A 340 -20.71 -15.34 11.52
C SER A 340 -22.12 -14.89 11.13
N GLU A 341 -22.44 -13.60 11.30
CA GLU A 341 -23.73 -13.03 10.90
C GLU A 341 -23.98 -13.14 9.38
N ALA A 342 -22.94 -13.03 8.56
CA ALA A 342 -23.04 -13.20 7.11
C ALA A 342 -23.33 -14.65 6.71
N GLU A 343 -22.78 -15.64 7.41
CA GLU A 343 -23.11 -17.06 7.19
C GLU A 343 -24.56 -17.35 7.58
N GLU A 344 -25.03 -16.84 8.72
CA GLU A 344 -26.45 -16.95 9.11
C GLU A 344 -27.39 -16.30 8.08
N MET A 345 -27.02 -15.13 7.54
CA MET A 345 -27.77 -14.50 6.45
C MET A 345 -27.79 -15.35 5.16
N LYS A 346 -26.69 -16.04 4.82
CA LYS A 346 -26.67 -16.94 3.66
C LYS A 346 -27.59 -18.12 3.87
N GLU A 347 -27.62 -18.71 5.07
CA GLU A 347 -28.57 -19.77 5.40
C GLU A 347 -30.01 -19.28 5.34
N TRP A 348 -30.28 -18.10 5.88
CA TRP A 348 -31.62 -17.50 5.82
C TRP A 348 -32.04 -17.22 4.38
N ARG A 349 -31.14 -16.69 3.54
CA ARG A 349 -31.39 -16.52 2.10
C ARG A 349 -31.76 -17.83 1.42
N LYS A 350 -31.03 -18.91 1.68
CA LYS A 350 -31.35 -20.23 1.12
C LYS A 350 -32.74 -20.70 1.55
N ARG A 351 -33.10 -20.52 2.83
CA ARG A 351 -34.46 -20.85 3.32
C ARG A 351 -35.53 -20.03 2.61
N VAL A 352 -35.33 -18.72 2.48
CA VAL A 352 -36.27 -17.83 1.79
C VAL A 352 -36.41 -18.20 0.31
N GLU A 353 -35.31 -18.52 -0.36
CA GLU A 353 -35.32 -18.96 -1.75
C GLU A 353 -36.11 -20.26 -1.93
N THR A 354 -35.95 -21.24 -1.02
CA THR A 354 -36.73 -22.48 -1.06
C THR A 354 -38.22 -22.26 -0.82
N GLU A 355 -38.59 -21.36 0.09
CA GLU A 355 -40.00 -21.02 0.34
C GLU A 355 -40.60 -20.24 -0.84
N MET A 356 -39.82 -19.36 -1.48
CA MET A 356 -40.25 -18.62 -2.67
C MET A 356 -40.56 -19.57 -3.83
N VAL A 357 -39.68 -20.56 -4.08
CA VAL A 357 -39.90 -21.58 -5.12
C VAL A 357 -41.14 -22.43 -4.81
N ARG A 358 -41.38 -22.78 -3.53
CA ARG A 358 -42.60 -23.51 -3.14
C ARG A 358 -43.86 -22.68 -3.42
N ALA A 359 -43.86 -21.40 -3.02
CA ALA A 359 -44.97 -20.49 -3.26
C ALA A 359 -45.24 -20.27 -4.75
N GLU A 360 -44.20 -20.21 -5.59
CA GLU A 360 -44.35 -20.08 -7.03
C GLU A 360 -45.01 -21.33 -7.65
N LYS A 361 -44.62 -22.52 -7.19
CA LYS A 361 -45.25 -23.77 -7.60
C LYS A 361 -46.72 -23.88 -7.16
N GLU A 362 -47.04 -23.48 -5.93
CA GLU A 362 -48.43 -23.44 -5.44
C GLU A 362 -49.27 -22.44 -6.25
N LYS A 363 -48.69 -21.29 -6.64
CA LYS A 363 -49.34 -20.32 -7.51
C LYS A 363 -49.63 -20.90 -8.91
N GLU A 364 -48.70 -21.64 -9.49
CA GLU A 364 -48.88 -22.31 -10.79
C GLU A 364 -50.01 -23.36 -10.71
N GLU A 365 -50.02 -24.19 -9.67
CA GLU A 365 -51.10 -25.18 -9.45
C GLU A 365 -52.48 -24.54 -9.28
N ILE A 366 -52.54 -23.42 -8.54
CA ILE A 366 -53.79 -22.66 -8.39
C ILE A 366 -54.21 -22.06 -9.75
N SER A 367 -53.27 -21.53 -10.52
CA SER A 367 -53.54 -20.99 -11.85
C SER A 367 -54.13 -22.05 -12.78
N ASP A 368 -53.58 -23.27 -12.77
CA ASP A 368 -54.08 -24.39 -13.57
C ASP A 368 -55.50 -24.80 -13.15
N LYS A 369 -55.75 -24.88 -11.83
CA LYS A 369 -57.11 -25.18 -11.31
C LYS A 369 -58.12 -24.10 -11.70
N VAL A 370 -57.71 -22.83 -11.69
CA VAL A 370 -58.57 -21.71 -12.09
C VAL A 370 -58.90 -21.81 -13.59
N GLU A 371 -57.92 -22.13 -14.44
CA GLU A 371 -58.13 -22.32 -15.87
C GLU A 371 -59.08 -23.51 -16.14
N GLU A 372 -58.93 -24.61 -15.41
CA GLU A 372 -59.83 -25.78 -15.52
C GLU A 372 -61.29 -25.43 -15.15
N VAL A 373 -61.49 -24.63 -14.09
CA VAL A 373 -62.81 -24.14 -13.70
C VAL A 373 -63.39 -23.23 -14.79
N TRP A 374 -62.57 -22.37 -15.39
CA TRP A 374 -62.98 -21.49 -16.47
C TRP A 374 -63.46 -22.25 -17.70
N GLN A 375 -62.70 -23.27 -18.13
CA GLN A 375 -63.09 -24.15 -19.23
C GLN A 375 -64.40 -24.89 -18.95
N ARG A 376 -64.61 -25.34 -17.69
CA ARG A 376 -65.87 -25.96 -17.27
C ARG A 376 -67.05 -24.99 -17.35
N LEU A 377 -66.86 -23.75 -16.93
CA LEU A 377 -67.89 -22.71 -17.04
C LEU A 377 -68.25 -22.45 -18.51
N GLU A 378 -67.27 -22.32 -19.39
CA GLU A 378 -67.51 -22.09 -20.83
C GLU A 378 -68.24 -23.29 -21.47
N TRP A 379 -67.87 -24.52 -21.10
CA TRP A 379 -68.56 -25.73 -21.56
C TRP A 379 -70.01 -25.78 -21.06
N MET A 380 -70.24 -25.44 -19.80
CA MET A 380 -71.58 -25.36 -19.20
C MET A 380 -72.42 -24.26 -19.87
N GLU A 381 -71.83 -23.11 -20.17
CA GLU A 381 -72.51 -22.01 -20.88
C GLU A 381 -72.90 -22.41 -22.31
N LYS A 382 -71.98 -23.06 -23.05
CA LYS A 382 -72.28 -23.60 -24.40
C LYS A 382 -73.39 -24.65 -24.37
N LYS A 383 -73.38 -25.56 -23.39
CA LYS A 383 -74.47 -26.52 -23.18
C LYS A 383 -75.79 -25.82 -22.84
N GLY A 384 -75.77 -24.85 -21.94
CA GLY A 384 -76.95 -24.06 -21.58
C GLY A 384 -77.55 -23.31 -22.77
N LEU A 385 -76.71 -22.67 -23.58
CA LEU A 385 -77.12 -22.00 -24.82
C LEU A 385 -77.73 -22.99 -25.81
N MET A 386 -77.13 -24.18 -25.99
CA MET A 386 -77.66 -25.23 -26.86
C MET A 386 -79.05 -25.68 -26.39
N VAL A 387 -79.23 -25.97 -25.08
CA VAL A 387 -80.54 -26.35 -24.52
C VAL A 387 -81.56 -25.23 -24.73
N PHE A 388 -81.19 -23.97 -24.49
CA PHE A 388 -82.07 -22.82 -24.67
C PHE A 388 -82.54 -22.67 -26.12
N THR A 389 -81.63 -22.79 -27.10
CA THR A 389 -81.97 -22.73 -28.53
C THR A 389 -82.89 -23.87 -28.99
N VAL A 390 -82.65 -25.09 -28.52
CA VAL A 390 -83.51 -26.26 -28.81
C VAL A 390 -84.91 -26.06 -28.22
N CYS A 391 -85.01 -25.61 -26.96
CA CYS A 391 -86.28 -25.29 -26.30
C CYS A 391 -87.06 -24.20 -27.06
N LEU A 392 -86.40 -23.12 -27.49
CA LEU A 392 -87.04 -22.09 -28.31
C LEU A 392 -87.54 -22.66 -29.65
N GLY A 393 -86.75 -23.52 -30.31
CA GLY A 393 -87.15 -24.20 -31.55
C GLY A 393 -88.44 -25.01 -31.38
N PHE A 394 -88.49 -25.90 -30.39
CA PHE A 394 -89.70 -26.67 -30.09
C PHE A 394 -90.89 -25.78 -29.68
N GLY A 395 -90.65 -24.72 -28.91
CA GLY A 395 -91.67 -23.73 -28.55
C GLY A 395 -92.31 -23.07 -29.78
N THR A 396 -91.49 -22.63 -30.75
CA THR A 396 -92.00 -22.02 -31.99
C THR A 396 -92.81 -23.02 -32.83
N ILE A 397 -92.37 -24.28 -32.93
CA ILE A 397 -93.09 -25.35 -33.64
C ILE A 397 -94.46 -25.59 -32.99
N ALA A 398 -94.53 -25.65 -31.66
CA ALA A 398 -95.79 -25.82 -30.95
C ALA A 398 -96.76 -24.66 -31.20
N VAL A 399 -96.27 -23.41 -31.18
CA VAL A 399 -97.07 -22.22 -31.50
C VAL A 399 -97.60 -22.27 -32.93
N ILE A 400 -96.75 -22.61 -33.91
CA ILE A 400 -97.15 -22.77 -35.31
C ILE A 400 -98.20 -23.88 -35.45
N ALA A 401 -98.03 -25.03 -34.79
CA ALA A 401 -98.99 -26.13 -34.83
C ALA A 401 -100.36 -25.74 -34.25
N VAL A 402 -100.40 -24.96 -33.16
CA VAL A 402 -101.64 -24.42 -32.59
C VAL A 402 -102.30 -23.43 -33.55
N LEU A 403 -101.53 -22.51 -34.16
CA LEU A 403 -102.04 -21.54 -35.12
C LEU A 403 -102.61 -22.22 -36.39
N VAL A 404 -101.91 -23.23 -36.92
CA VAL A 404 -102.38 -24.02 -38.07
C VAL A 404 -103.62 -24.83 -37.69
N GLY A 405 -103.62 -25.45 -36.51
CA GLY A 405 -104.77 -26.20 -35.98
C GLY A 405 -106.02 -25.34 -35.74
N MET A 406 -105.85 -24.07 -35.36
CA MET A 406 -106.95 -23.10 -35.27
C MET A 406 -107.46 -22.62 -36.64
N GLY A 407 -106.61 -22.62 -37.68
CA GLY A 407 -106.97 -22.20 -39.04
C GLY A 407 -107.73 -23.26 -39.86
N THR A 408 -107.53 -24.54 -39.57
CA THR A 408 -108.24 -25.65 -40.21
C THR A 408 -109.30 -26.22 -39.27
N GLY A 409 -110.55 -25.76 -39.39
CA GLY A 409 -111.67 -26.21 -38.54
C GLY A 409 -112.01 -27.70 -38.68
N ARG A 410 -111.26 -28.58 -38.00
CA ARG A 410 -111.58 -29.99 -37.84
C ARG A 410 -111.30 -30.42 -36.41
N GLY A 411 -112.37 -30.45 -35.62
CA GLY A 411 -112.36 -31.06 -34.29
C GLY A 411 -112.11 -32.57 -34.37
N GLU A 412 -111.53 -33.06 -33.28
CA GLU A 412 -111.31 -34.46 -32.87
C GLU A 412 -109.95 -35.11 -33.19
N LYS A 413 -109.27 -35.43 -32.08
CA LYS A 413 -108.07 -36.25 -31.86
C LYS A 413 -106.71 -35.65 -32.26
N THR A 414 -106.34 -34.55 -31.61
CA THR A 414 -104.95 -34.02 -31.61
C THR A 414 -104.39 -33.81 -30.19
N GLY A 415 -104.86 -34.57 -29.21
CA GLY A 415 -104.29 -34.55 -27.84
C GLY A 415 -103.02 -35.39 -27.66
N GLY A 416 -102.82 -36.44 -28.46
CA GLY A 416 -101.70 -37.38 -28.28
C GLY A 416 -100.34 -36.88 -28.78
N GLY A 417 -100.32 -36.07 -29.86
CA GLY A 417 -99.07 -35.61 -30.48
C GLY A 417 -98.33 -34.53 -29.69
N ALA A 418 -99.07 -33.62 -29.03
CA ALA A 418 -98.48 -32.56 -28.22
C ALA A 418 -97.78 -33.10 -26.95
N TRP A 419 -98.37 -34.13 -26.31
CA TRP A 419 -97.74 -34.84 -25.19
C TRP A 419 -96.51 -35.63 -25.62
N LEU A 420 -96.54 -36.24 -26.80
CA LEU A 420 -95.38 -36.91 -27.39
C LEU A 420 -94.23 -35.92 -27.69
N LEU A 421 -94.53 -34.73 -28.21
CA LEU A 421 -93.52 -33.69 -28.45
C LEU A 421 -92.93 -33.13 -27.14
N LEU A 422 -93.74 -32.98 -26.09
CA LEU A 422 -93.27 -32.60 -24.75
C LEU A 422 -92.42 -33.70 -24.09
N LEU A 423 -92.78 -34.97 -24.27
CA LEU A 423 -91.98 -36.10 -23.80
C LEU A 423 -90.66 -36.19 -24.58
N ILE A 424 -90.67 -35.97 -25.88
CA ILE A 424 -89.46 -35.97 -26.72
C ILE A 424 -88.56 -34.77 -26.36
N SER A 425 -89.12 -33.57 -26.12
CA SER A 425 -88.31 -32.43 -25.68
C SER A 425 -87.74 -32.64 -24.28
N SER A 426 -88.53 -33.17 -23.34
CA SER A 426 -88.08 -33.49 -21.98
C SER A 426 -87.00 -34.56 -21.96
N THR A 427 -87.14 -35.62 -22.75
CA THR A 427 -86.12 -36.68 -22.87
C THR A 427 -84.85 -36.17 -23.57
N PHE A 428 -84.97 -35.29 -24.56
CA PHE A 428 -83.81 -34.66 -25.19
C PHE A 428 -83.09 -33.67 -24.26
N VAL A 429 -83.82 -32.90 -23.46
CA VAL A 429 -83.26 -32.02 -22.43
C VAL A 429 -82.50 -32.83 -21.37
N MET A 430 -83.04 -33.95 -20.93
CA MET A 430 -82.35 -34.88 -20.00
C MET A 430 -81.10 -35.49 -20.62
N PHE A 431 -81.10 -35.79 -21.92
CA PHE A 431 -79.94 -36.36 -22.62
C PHE A 431 -78.80 -35.33 -22.80
N VAL A 432 -79.11 -34.04 -22.97
CA VAL A 432 -78.09 -32.98 -23.14
C VAL A 432 -77.52 -32.50 -21.79
N LEU A 433 -78.30 -32.58 -20.73
CA LEU A 433 -77.89 -32.24 -19.35
C LEU A 433 -77.04 -33.34 -18.68
N SER A 434 -77.22 -34.61 -19.07
CA SER A 434 -76.32 -35.70 -18.71
C SER A 434 -74.97 -35.59 -19.41
#